data_AF-A0A544TFA8-F1
#
_entry.id   AF-A0A544TFA8-F1
#
_cell.length_a   1.000
_cell.length_b   1.000
_cell.length_c   1.000
_cell.angle_alpha   90.00
_cell.angle_beta   90.00
_cell.angle_gamma   90.00
#
_symmetry.space_group_name_H-M   'P 1'
#
loop_
_entity.id
_entity.type
_entity.pdbx_description
1 polymer ?
#
loop_
_entity_poly.entity_id
_entity_poly.type
_entity_poly.pdbx_seq_one_letter_code
_entity_poly.pdbx_strand_id
1 'polypeptide(L)'
;MIIIAKEIKYNHNSKTISEIQKEVDFTVLTPKRIPDDWTLDTKTAPWIMLHYMDSKDTKLMVAIYLRKGFRLFDDDFPHRQKVDINGNKGYFQEWEESGEVDENGDNITGGLLNWVQDGTSVEMNSSRLSKEQMLEIARSMN
;
A
#
# COMPACT_ATOMS: atom_id res chain seq x y z
N MET A 1 6.42 -5.99 -25.03
CA MET A 1 6.80 -4.55 -25.01
C MET A 1 6.95 -4.18 -23.55
N ILE A 2 8.17 -3.89 -23.10
CA ILE A 2 8.42 -3.42 -21.73
C ILE A 2 7.96 -1.97 -21.73
N ILE A 3 6.73 -1.73 -21.24
CA ILE A 3 6.26 -0.37 -21.03
C ILE A 3 7.03 0.14 -19.81
N ILE A 4 7.89 1.13 -20.04
CA ILE A 4 8.51 1.91 -18.97
C ILE A 4 7.33 2.53 -18.22
N ALA A 5 7.20 2.23 -16.93
CA ALA A 5 6.18 2.83 -16.08
C ALA A 5 6.23 4.34 -16.28
N LYS A 6 5.10 4.94 -16.66
CA LYS A 6 4.98 6.38 -16.80
C LYS A 6 5.32 7.00 -15.44
N GLU A 7 6.03 8.13 -15.44
CA GLU A 7 6.36 8.81 -14.20
C GLU A 7 5.08 9.11 -13.41
N ILE A 8 5.02 8.66 -12.16
CA ILE A 8 3.83 8.81 -11.32
C ILE A 8 3.55 10.29 -11.08
N LYS A 9 2.27 10.67 -11.19
CA LYS A 9 1.86 12.04 -10.94
C LYS A 9 1.69 12.27 -9.44
N TYR A 10 2.51 13.17 -8.88
CA TYR A 10 2.41 13.60 -7.49
C TYR A 10 1.39 14.73 -7.31
N ASN A 11 0.58 14.68 -6.25
CA ASN A 11 -0.42 15.70 -5.91
C ASN A 11 -0.16 16.35 -4.54
N HIS A 12 -0.95 17.35 -4.17
CA HIS A 12 -0.98 17.97 -2.83
C HIS A 12 0.38 18.45 -2.26
N ASN A 13 1.28 18.99 -3.10
CA ASN A 13 2.64 19.40 -2.69
C ASN A 13 3.44 18.26 -2.03
N SER A 14 3.18 17.03 -2.47
CA SER A 14 3.89 15.83 -2.04
C SER A 14 5.39 15.92 -2.25
N LYS A 15 6.15 15.32 -1.32
CA LYS A 15 7.53 14.98 -1.57
C LYS A 15 7.60 13.78 -2.51
N THR A 16 8.56 13.80 -3.43
CA THR A 16 8.82 12.64 -4.27
C THR A 16 9.37 11.48 -3.45
N ILE A 17 9.20 10.24 -3.91
CA ILE A 17 9.82 9.07 -3.28
C ILE A 17 11.34 9.25 -3.14
N SER A 18 11.98 9.83 -4.16
CA SER A 18 13.42 10.12 -4.16
C SER A 18 13.85 11.15 -3.12
N GLU A 19 12.99 12.12 -2.78
CA GLU A 19 13.24 13.06 -1.68
C GLU A 19 13.08 12.37 -0.33
N ILE A 20 12.00 11.60 -0.16
CA ILE A 20 11.73 10.86 1.08
C ILE A 20 12.86 9.87 1.40
N GLN A 21 13.35 9.12 0.40
CA GLN A 21 14.44 8.14 0.58
C GLN A 21 15.75 8.78 1.08
N LYS A 22 15.99 10.07 0.82
CA LYS A 22 17.17 10.80 1.34
C LYS A 22 17.03 11.22 2.79
N GLU A 23 15.81 11.22 3.33
CA GLU A 23 15.49 11.69 4.68
C GLU A 23 15.39 10.55 5.70
N VAL A 24 15.37 9.30 5.26
CA VAL A 24 15.18 8.12 6.11
C VAL A 24 16.32 7.11 5.98
N ASP A 25 16.53 6.32 7.04
CA ASP A 25 17.60 5.34 7.16
C ASP A 25 17.14 3.89 6.88
N PHE A 26 16.00 3.73 6.20
CA PHE A 26 15.43 2.45 5.78
C PHE A 26 14.92 2.52 4.34
N THR A 27 14.60 1.36 3.77
CA THR A 27 14.16 1.23 2.37
C THR A 27 12.74 1.78 2.17
N VAL A 28 12.55 2.76 1.29
CA VAL A 28 11.23 3.25 0.91
C VAL A 28 10.67 2.37 -0.21
N LEU A 29 9.96 1.32 0.17
CA LEU A 29 9.37 0.36 -0.77
C LEU A 29 8.24 1.01 -1.58
N THR A 30 8.23 0.80 -2.89
CA THR A 30 7.16 1.30 -3.78
C THR A 30 6.67 0.23 -4.74
N PRO A 31 5.36 0.14 -5.01
CA PRO A 31 4.82 -0.79 -5.99
C PRO A 31 5.28 -0.44 -7.41
N LYS A 32 5.64 -1.46 -8.19
CA LYS A 32 5.98 -1.33 -9.62
C LYS A 32 4.83 -1.66 -10.56
N ARG A 33 3.75 -2.23 -10.03
CA ARG A 33 2.53 -2.55 -10.79
C ARG A 33 1.33 -1.90 -10.12
N ILE A 34 0.97 -0.73 -10.63
CA ILE A 34 -0.24 0.02 -10.29
C ILE A 34 -0.82 0.57 -11.60
N PRO A 35 -2.11 0.91 -11.65
CA PRO A 35 -2.67 1.64 -12.79
C PRO A 35 -1.94 2.95 -13.04
N ASP A 36 -1.55 3.18 -14.30
CA ASP A 36 -0.74 4.35 -14.73
C ASP A 36 -1.47 5.69 -14.60
N ASP A 37 -2.79 5.66 -14.44
CA ASP A 37 -3.63 6.84 -14.32
C ASP A 37 -3.82 7.29 -12.87
N TRP A 38 -3.37 6.51 -11.89
CA TRP A 38 -3.41 6.89 -10.48
C TRP A 38 -2.43 8.02 -10.15
N THR A 39 -2.78 8.79 -9.13
CA THR A 39 -1.92 9.84 -8.56
C THR A 39 -1.40 9.43 -7.19
N LEU A 40 -0.34 10.08 -6.73
CA LEU A 40 0.29 9.80 -5.43
C LEU A 40 0.31 11.05 -4.55
N ASP A 41 -0.34 10.93 -3.39
CA ASP A 41 -0.20 11.82 -2.24
C ASP A 41 0.76 11.21 -1.21
N THR A 42 1.72 11.99 -0.73
CA THR A 42 2.73 11.53 0.23
C THR A 42 2.74 12.39 1.48
N LYS A 43 2.90 11.75 2.63
CA LYS A 43 3.09 12.40 3.93
C LYS A 43 4.24 11.72 4.67
N THR A 44 5.03 12.48 5.42
CA THR A 44 6.26 11.96 6.06
C THR A 44 6.21 11.92 7.58
N ALA A 45 5.11 12.35 8.22
CA ALA A 45 4.98 12.34 9.67
C ALA A 45 3.54 11.96 10.10
N PRO A 46 3.37 11.11 11.14
CA PRO A 46 4.41 10.42 11.91
C PRO A 46 5.07 9.23 11.17
N TRP A 47 4.49 8.77 10.06
CA TRP A 47 5.01 7.68 9.21
C TRP A 47 5.10 8.15 7.76
N ILE A 48 5.87 7.43 6.93
CA ILE A 48 5.77 7.64 5.47
C ILE A 48 4.44 7.03 5.04
N MET A 49 3.57 7.85 4.45
CA MET A 49 2.29 7.45 3.89
C MET A 49 2.36 7.67 2.39
N LEU A 50 2.04 6.63 1.62
CA LEU A 50 1.89 6.67 0.17
C LEU A 50 0.41 6.39 -0.12
N HIS A 51 -0.34 7.43 -0.42
CA HIS A 51 -1.75 7.36 -0.77
C HIS A 51 -1.90 7.40 -2.28
N TYR A 52 -2.23 6.26 -2.87
CA TYR A 52 -2.52 6.17 -4.29
C TYR A 52 -4.00 6.48 -4.50
N MET A 53 -4.27 7.54 -5.25
CA MET A 53 -5.60 8.04 -5.55
C MET A 53 -6.01 7.66 -6.97
N ASP A 54 -7.30 7.65 -7.25
CA ASP A 54 -7.82 7.46 -8.60
C ASP A 54 -7.38 8.60 -9.54
N SER A 55 -7.63 8.44 -10.85
CA SER A 55 -7.15 9.39 -11.85
C SER A 55 -7.66 10.82 -11.70
N LYS A 56 -8.71 11.01 -10.90
CA LYS A 56 -9.34 12.30 -10.60
C LYS A 56 -8.92 12.87 -9.26
N ASP A 57 -8.11 12.17 -8.49
CA ASP A 57 -7.70 12.56 -7.13
C ASP A 57 -8.88 12.70 -6.17
N THR A 58 -9.91 11.87 -6.35
CA THR A 58 -11.18 11.91 -5.61
C THR A 58 -11.38 10.70 -4.70
N LYS A 59 -10.77 9.56 -5.02
CA LYS A 59 -10.92 8.31 -4.27
C LYS A 59 -9.57 7.74 -3.90
N LEU A 60 -9.39 7.39 -2.62
CA LEU A 60 -8.23 6.63 -2.16
C LEU A 60 -8.36 5.18 -2.65
N MET A 61 -7.43 4.75 -3.50
CA MET A 61 -7.41 3.40 -4.05
C MET A 61 -6.63 2.45 -3.16
N VAL A 62 -5.47 2.87 -2.66
CA VAL A 62 -4.70 2.12 -1.67
C VAL A 62 -3.82 3.06 -0.85
N ALA A 63 -3.81 2.87 0.45
CA ALA A 63 -2.87 3.52 1.36
C ALA A 63 -1.76 2.53 1.74
N ILE A 64 -0.51 2.98 1.67
CA ILE A 64 0.66 2.22 2.10
C ILE A 64 1.42 3.04 3.14
N TYR A 65 1.56 2.50 4.33
CA TYR A 65 2.35 3.09 5.41
C TYR A 65 3.67 2.34 5.57
N LEU A 66 4.76 3.09 5.58
CA LEU A 66 6.12 2.56 5.70
C LEU A 66 6.79 3.09 6.97
N ARG A 67 7.49 2.19 7.65
CA ARG A 67 8.35 2.51 8.78
C ARG A 67 9.58 1.64 8.77
N LYS A 68 10.59 2.06 9.52
CA LYS A 68 11.74 1.20 9.84
C LYS A 68 11.23 -0.14 10.39
N GLY A 69 11.76 -1.21 9.81
CA GLY A 69 11.31 -2.57 10.05
C GLY A 69 11.42 -2.96 11.52
N PHE A 70 10.39 -3.63 11.99
CA PHE A 70 10.36 -4.32 13.26
C PHE A 70 9.86 -5.73 13.02
N ARG A 71 10.18 -6.65 13.92
CA ARG A 71 9.77 -8.05 13.76
C ARG A 71 8.27 -8.16 14.03
N LEU A 72 7.56 -8.82 13.12
CA LEU A 72 6.17 -9.22 13.32
C LEU A 72 6.13 -10.65 13.88
N PHE A 73 5.30 -10.87 14.89
CA PHE A 73 5.03 -12.17 15.48
C PHE A 73 3.64 -12.66 15.07
N ASP A 74 3.44 -13.98 15.03
CA ASP A 74 2.12 -14.55 14.71
C ASP A 74 1.06 -14.09 15.76
N ASP A 75 1.49 -13.89 17.01
CA ASP A 75 0.64 -13.42 18.12
C ASP A 75 0.19 -11.96 17.97
N ASP A 76 0.86 -11.15 17.13
CA ASP A 76 0.40 -9.80 16.79
C ASP A 76 -0.85 -9.84 15.89
N PHE A 77 -1.10 -10.98 15.23
CA PHE A 77 -2.14 -11.15 14.21
C PHE A 77 -2.89 -12.50 14.33
N PRO A 78 -3.46 -12.84 15.50
CA PRO A 78 -3.92 -14.20 15.82
C PRO A 78 -5.05 -14.73 14.93
N HIS A 79 -5.82 -13.83 14.30
CA HIS A 79 -6.97 -14.18 13.45
C HIS A 79 -6.78 -13.80 11.98
N ARG A 80 -5.58 -13.33 11.60
CA ARG A 80 -5.32 -12.90 10.22
C ARG A 80 -4.87 -14.06 9.35
N GLN A 81 -5.29 -14.02 8.10
CA GLN A 81 -4.83 -14.96 7.10
C GLN A 81 -3.35 -14.73 6.79
N LYS A 82 -2.54 -15.78 6.92
CA LYS A 82 -1.14 -15.75 6.49
C LYS A 82 -1.07 -15.82 4.97
N VAL A 83 -0.27 -14.94 4.36
CA VAL A 83 -0.06 -14.85 2.91
C VAL A 83 1.42 -14.75 2.59
N ASP A 84 1.81 -15.14 1.37
CA ASP A 84 3.18 -14.99 0.88
C ASP A 84 3.32 -13.75 -0.02
N ILE A 85 4.31 -12.92 0.29
CA ILE A 85 4.71 -11.72 -0.46
C ILE A 85 6.20 -11.83 -0.79
N ASN A 86 6.50 -12.43 -1.94
CA ASN A 86 7.87 -12.64 -2.43
C ASN A 86 8.75 -13.41 -1.43
N GLY A 87 8.20 -14.44 -0.77
CA GLY A 87 8.89 -15.20 0.28
C GLY A 87 8.84 -14.57 1.67
N ASN A 88 8.33 -13.34 1.81
CA ASN A 88 8.06 -12.72 3.11
C ASN A 88 6.67 -13.14 3.60
N LYS A 89 6.57 -13.50 4.88
CA LYS A 89 5.29 -13.77 5.53
C LYS A 89 4.53 -12.46 5.73
N GLY A 90 3.32 -12.38 5.19
CA GLY A 90 2.36 -11.31 5.42
C GLY A 90 1.11 -11.78 6.16
N TYR A 91 0.36 -10.83 6.70
CA TYR A 91 -0.88 -11.04 7.45
C TYR A 91 -2.00 -10.19 6.85
N PHE A 92 -3.03 -10.84 6.33
CA PHE A 92 -4.19 -10.20 5.71
C PHE A 92 -5.44 -10.33 6.59
N GLN A 93 -6.18 -9.23 6.73
CA GLN A 93 -7.49 -9.17 7.37
C GLN A 93 -8.45 -8.49 6.38
N GLU A 94 -9.53 -9.17 6.00
CA GLU A 94 -10.62 -8.56 5.24
C GLU A 94 -11.40 -7.56 6.11
N TRP A 95 -11.96 -6.50 5.53
CA TRP A 95 -12.85 -5.60 6.27
C TRP A 95 -14.14 -6.31 6.67
N GLU A 96 -14.66 -5.97 7.85
CA GLU A 96 -15.94 -6.53 8.34
C GLU A 96 -17.09 -6.12 7.43
N GLU A 97 -17.02 -4.93 6.85
CA GLU A 97 -17.99 -4.33 5.94
C GLU A 97 -17.78 -4.78 4.47
N SER A 98 -16.91 -5.77 4.20
CA SER A 98 -16.68 -6.24 2.83
C SER A 98 -17.96 -6.83 2.22
N GLY A 99 -18.33 -6.34 1.04
CA GLY A 99 -19.59 -6.66 0.37
C GLY A 99 -20.72 -5.66 0.65
N GLU A 100 -20.54 -4.72 1.58
CA GLU A 100 -21.46 -3.59 1.77
C GLU A 100 -21.19 -2.48 0.75
N VAL A 101 -22.05 -1.45 0.75
CA VAL A 101 -21.94 -0.26 -0.08
C VAL A 101 -21.72 0.94 0.83
N ASP A 102 -20.72 1.76 0.52
CA ASP A 102 -20.41 2.95 1.30
C ASP A 102 -21.35 4.14 1.00
N GLU A 103 -21.14 5.26 1.70
CA GLU A 103 -21.92 6.49 1.55
C GLU A 103 -21.90 7.10 0.13
N ASN A 104 -20.89 6.74 -0.68
CA ASN A 104 -20.71 7.21 -2.04
C ASN A 104 -21.29 6.24 -3.09
N GLY A 105 -21.88 5.13 -2.66
CA GLY A 105 -22.45 4.11 -3.54
C GLY A 105 -21.42 3.11 -4.10
N ASP A 106 -20.20 3.07 -3.57
CA ASP A 106 -19.18 2.11 -3.99
C ASP A 106 -19.20 0.85 -3.12
N ASN A 107 -18.97 -0.31 -3.73
CA ASN A 107 -18.80 -1.55 -2.99
C ASN A 107 -17.52 -1.51 -2.15
N ILE A 108 -17.64 -1.86 -0.87
CA ILE A 108 -16.50 -2.04 0.03
C ILE A 108 -15.89 -3.41 -0.26
N THR A 109 -14.58 -3.42 -0.51
CA THR A 109 -13.78 -4.63 -0.74
C THR A 109 -12.42 -4.49 -0.07
N GLY A 110 -11.65 -5.58 0.02
CA GLY A 110 -10.25 -5.50 0.43
C GLY A 110 -10.06 -5.68 1.91
N GLY A 111 -9.18 -4.88 2.50
CA GLY A 111 -8.77 -5.11 3.88
C GLY A 111 -7.48 -4.42 4.27
N LEU A 112 -6.83 -5.02 5.26
CA LEU A 112 -5.55 -4.62 5.84
C LEU A 112 -4.51 -5.73 5.65
N LEU A 113 -3.36 -5.38 5.11
CA LEU A 113 -2.23 -6.27 4.84
C LEU A 113 -0.98 -5.74 5.52
N ASN A 114 -0.32 -6.57 6.34
CA ASN A 114 0.94 -6.21 7.00
C ASN A 114 2.05 -7.21 6.65
N TRP A 115 3.26 -6.73 6.38
CA TRP A 115 4.46 -7.55 6.25
C TRP A 115 5.73 -6.74 6.49
N VAL A 116 6.87 -7.42 6.52
CA VAL A 116 8.19 -6.79 6.58
C VAL A 116 9.01 -7.28 5.40
N GLN A 117 9.66 -6.36 4.71
CA GLN A 117 10.53 -6.64 3.57
C GLN A 117 11.69 -5.64 3.59
N ASP A 118 12.92 -6.10 3.33
CA ASP A 118 14.12 -5.25 3.16
C ASP A 118 14.35 -4.21 4.27
N GLY A 119 14.07 -4.61 5.51
CA GLY A 119 14.22 -3.75 6.69
C GLY A 119 13.12 -2.70 6.85
N THR A 120 11.98 -2.88 6.17
CA THR A 120 10.84 -1.96 6.18
C THR A 120 9.57 -2.70 6.60
N SER A 121 8.87 -2.16 7.60
CA SER A 121 7.53 -2.61 7.95
C SER A 121 6.54 -1.90 7.03
N VAL A 122 5.67 -2.69 6.41
CA VAL A 122 4.65 -2.21 5.48
C VAL A 122 3.28 -2.53 6.04
N GLU A 123 2.41 -1.53 6.02
CA GLU A 123 0.98 -1.68 6.20
C GLU A 123 0.30 -1.16 4.94
N MET A 124 -0.49 -2.01 4.28
CA MET A 124 -1.23 -1.66 3.08
C MET A 124 -2.72 -1.86 3.37
N ASN A 125 -3.55 -0.88 3.04
CA ASN A 125 -4.99 -1.01 3.19
C ASN A 125 -5.73 -0.41 2.00
N SER A 126 -6.89 -1.00 1.70
CA SER A 126 -7.77 -0.54 0.63
C SER A 126 -9.20 -0.95 0.92
N SER A 127 -10.15 -0.07 0.63
CA SER A 127 -11.59 -0.37 0.61
C SER A 127 -12.14 -0.49 -0.83
N ARG A 128 -11.26 -0.52 -1.83
CA ARG A 128 -11.58 -0.45 -3.27
C ARG A 128 -10.97 -1.58 -4.10
N LEU A 129 -9.98 -2.28 -3.54
CA LEU A 129 -9.26 -3.36 -4.20
C LEU A 129 -9.59 -4.67 -3.50
N SER A 130 -9.86 -5.71 -4.28
CA SER A 130 -9.89 -7.07 -3.75
C SER A 130 -8.55 -7.46 -3.12
N LYS A 131 -8.58 -8.48 -2.26
CA LYS A 131 -7.39 -9.09 -1.69
C LYS A 131 -6.35 -9.46 -2.76
N GLU A 132 -6.77 -10.07 -3.86
CA GLU A 132 -5.88 -10.50 -4.93
C GLU A 132 -5.16 -9.33 -5.59
N GLN A 133 -5.87 -8.22 -5.82
CA GLN A 133 -5.29 -6.98 -6.34
C GLN A 133 -4.30 -6.37 -5.35
N MET A 134 -4.62 -6.34 -4.05
CA MET A 134 -3.69 -5.90 -3.01
C MET A 134 -2.42 -6.75 -2.99
N LEU A 135 -2.54 -8.08 -3.10
CA LEU A 135 -1.39 -8.98 -3.15
C LEU A 135 -0.55 -8.80 -4.41
N GLU A 136 -1.16 -8.50 -5.56
CA GLU A 136 -0.42 -8.17 -6.79
C GLU A 136 0.43 -6.90 -6.61
N ILE A 137 -0.17 -5.85 -6.04
CA ILE A 137 0.53 -4.60 -5.74
C ILE A 137 1.68 -4.87 -4.74
N ALA A 138 1.40 -5.57 -3.64
CA ALA A 138 2.39 -5.88 -2.61
C ALA A 138 3.57 -6.69 -3.17
N ARG A 139 3.31 -7.70 -4.02
CA ARG A 139 4.35 -8.51 -4.67
C ARG A 139 5.14 -7.73 -5.73
N SER A 140 4.63 -6.59 -6.18
CA SER A 140 5.36 -5.70 -7.09
C SER A 140 6.28 -4.71 -6.36
N MET A 141 6.29 -4.69 -5.02
CA MET A 141 7.07 -3.73 -4.24
C MET A 141 8.56 -4.08 -4.20
N ASN A 142 9.38 -3.07 -4.46
CA ASN A 142 10.83 -3.09 -4.27
C ASN A 142 11.37 -1.70 -3.89
#